data_AF-A0ABD2KXN5-F1
#
_entry.id   AF-A0ABD2KXN5-F1
#
_cell.length_a   1.000
_cell.length_b   1.000
_cell.length_c   1.000
_cell.angle_alpha   90.00
_cell.angle_beta   90.00
_cell.angle_gamma   90.00
#
_symmetry.space_group_name_H-M   'P 1'
#
loop_
_entity.id
_entity.type
_entity.pdbx_description
1 polymer ?
#
loop_
_entity_poly.entity_id
_entity_poly.type
_entity_poly.pdbx_seq_one_letter_code
_entity_poly.pdbx_strand_id
1 'polypeptide(L)'
;MSTSPSTAVSIFGYSLVSIEMITCVAVLAIASLNLAVIVPTKLLHLNLKSILITQSIAIMLYVLPRLVMLFQKFTSGDPFAPANVVLQIAQKY
;
A
#
# COMPACT_ATOMS: atom_id res chain seq x y z
N MET A 1 4.80 32.25 0.07
CA MET A 1 3.48 32.09 0.70
C MET A 1 2.84 30.83 0.12
N SER A 2 2.85 29.70 0.82
CA SER A 2 2.02 28.56 0.41
C SER A 2 0.60 28.83 0.90
N THR A 3 -0.29 29.22 -0.01
CA THR A 3 -1.72 29.30 0.28
C THR A 3 -2.20 27.91 0.70
N SER A 4 -2.78 27.80 1.89
CA SER A 4 -3.41 26.56 2.33
C SER A 4 -4.43 26.10 1.28
N PRO A 5 -4.48 24.80 0.95
CA PRO A 5 -5.47 24.30 0.00
C PRO A 5 -6.88 24.68 0.45
N SER A 6 -7.76 24.96 -0.51
CA SER A 6 -9.17 25.22 -0.19
C SER A 6 -9.80 23.96 0.43
N THR A 7 -10.83 24.14 1.25
CA THR A 7 -11.52 23.02 1.92
C THR A 7 -11.96 21.93 0.95
N ALA A 8 -12.43 22.31 -0.25
CA ALA A 8 -12.82 21.37 -1.29
C ALA A 8 -11.64 20.53 -1.80
N VAL A 9 -10.47 21.15 -2.00
CA VAL A 9 -9.24 20.46 -2.42
C VAL A 9 -8.76 19.51 -1.32
N SER A 10 -8.82 19.92 -0.06
CA SER A 10 -8.48 19.04 1.06
C SER A 10 -9.40 17.82 1.15
N ILE A 11 -10.72 18.01 1.09
CA ILE A 11 -11.69 16.89 1.09
C ILE A 11 -11.42 15.93 -0.05
N PHE A 12 -11.15 16.44 -1.25
CA PHE A 12 -10.82 15.62 -2.40
C PHE A 12 -9.52 14.81 -2.18
N GLY A 13 -8.46 15.45 -1.67
CA GLY A 13 -7.21 14.78 -1.33
C GLY A 13 -7.39 13.64 -0.32
N TYR A 14 -8.13 13.88 0.76
CA TYR A 14 -8.44 12.85 1.76
C TYR A 14 -9.28 11.71 1.19
N SER A 15 -10.22 12.02 0.29
CA SER A 15 -11.04 10.99 -0.36
C SER A 15 -10.17 10.06 -1.22
N LEU A 16 -9.23 10.62 -1.99
CA LEU A 16 -8.28 9.83 -2.78
C LEU A 16 -7.37 8.97 -1.90
N VAL A 17 -6.79 9.54 -0.84
CA VAL A 17 -5.94 8.79 0.11
C VAL A 17 -6.72 7.66 0.76
N SER A 18 -7.99 7.89 1.13
CA SER A 18 -8.85 6.87 1.75
C SER A 18 -9.17 5.73 0.77
N ILE A 19 -9.53 6.05 -0.47
CA ILE A 19 -9.78 5.03 -1.51
C ILE A 19 -8.51 4.21 -1.77
N GLU A 20 -7.35 4.87 -1.86
CA GLU A 20 -6.07 4.19 -2.08
C GLU A 20 -5.70 3.28 -0.91
N MET A 21 -5.97 3.71 0.33
CA MET A 21 -5.71 2.92 1.52
C MET A 21 -6.57 1.64 1.55
N ILE A 22 -7.88 1.76 1.28
CA ILE A 22 -8.78 0.61 1.17
C ILE A 22 -8.32 -0.34 0.06
N THR A 23 -7.92 0.21 -1.10
CA THR A 23 -7.40 -0.57 -2.22
C THR A 23 -6.14 -1.34 -1.81
N CYS A 24 -5.20 -0.70 -1.09
CA CYS A 24 -3.99 -1.36 -0.61
C CYS A 24 -4.30 -2.52 0.35
N VAL A 25 -5.24 -2.33 1.28
CA VAL A 25 -5.68 -3.40 2.20
C VAL A 25 -6.29 -4.58 1.41
N ALA A 26 -7.15 -4.30 0.43
CA ALA A 26 -7.75 -5.33 -0.41
C ALA A 26 -6.71 -6.11 -1.22
N VAL A 27 -5.76 -5.42 -1.86
CA VAL A 27 -4.68 -6.06 -2.62
C VAL A 27 -3.80 -6.92 -1.70
N LEU A 28 -3.49 -6.46 -0.49
CA LEU A 28 -2.71 -7.24 0.48
C LEU A 28 -3.45 -8.51 0.92
N ALA A 29 -4.76 -8.42 1.15
CA ALA A 29 -5.59 -9.57 1.47
C ALA A 29 -5.62 -10.60 0.33
N ILE A 30 -5.77 -10.15 -0.92
CA ILE A 30 -5.75 -11.02 -2.12
C ILE A 30 -4.38 -11.68 -2.28
N ALA A 31 -3.29 -10.92 -2.12
CA ALA A 31 -1.93 -11.48 -2.22
C ALA A 31 -1.67 -12.53 -1.13
N SER A 32 -2.15 -12.29 0.08
CA SER A 32 -2.06 -13.24 1.20
C SER A 32 -2.89 -14.49 0.94
N LEU A 33 -4.10 -14.34 0.42
CA LEU A 33 -4.96 -15.46 0.03
C LEU A 33 -4.32 -16.29 -1.09
N ASN A 34 -3.77 -15.64 -2.12
CA ASN A 34 -3.04 -16.32 -3.19
C ASN A 34 -1.91 -17.18 -2.63
N LEU A 35 -1.10 -16.63 -1.72
CA LEU A 35 -0.02 -17.37 -1.10
C LEU A 35 -0.55 -18.55 -0.26
N ALA A 36 -1.60 -18.33 0.53
CA ALA A 36 -2.25 -19.37 1.34
C ALA A 36 -2.83 -20.52 0.50
N VAL A 37 -3.26 -20.25 -0.75
CA VAL A 37 -3.77 -21.26 -1.68
C VAL A 37 -2.63 -21.96 -2.43
N ILE A 38 -1.63 -21.22 -2.91
CA ILE A 38 -0.54 -21.76 -3.74
C ILE A 38 0.40 -22.67 -2.92
N VAL A 39 0.73 -22.28 -1.69
CA VAL A 39 1.67 -23.03 -0.82
C VAL A 39 1.23 -24.49 -0.59
N PRO A 40 0.00 -24.80 -0.18
CA PRO A 40 -0.45 -26.18 0.02
C PRO A 40 -0.78 -26.92 -1.28
N THR A 41 -0.95 -26.22 -2.41
CA THR A 41 -1.34 -26.85 -3.68
C THR A 41 -0.23 -27.75 -4.22
N LYS A 42 -0.60 -29.01 -4.50
CA LYS A 42 0.26 -30.04 -5.11
C LYS A 42 0.05 -30.21 -6.62
N LEU A 43 -0.99 -29.59 -7.18
CA LEU A 43 -1.35 -29.70 -8.60
C LEU A 43 -0.49 -28.83 -9.53
N LEU A 44 0.19 -27.82 -8.98
CA LEU A 44 0.99 -26.91 -9.79
C LEU A 44 2.39 -27.46 -10.07
N HIS A 45 2.84 -27.28 -11.31
CA HIS A 45 4.23 -27.50 -11.70
C HIS A 45 5.16 -26.61 -10.85
N LEU A 46 6.30 -27.16 -10.41
CA LEU A 46 7.21 -26.51 -9.47
C LEU A 46 7.66 -25.12 -9.94
N ASN A 47 7.99 -24.97 -11.22
CA ASN A 47 8.40 -23.68 -11.79
C ASN A 47 7.28 -22.64 -11.76
N LEU A 48 6.04 -23.05 -12.09
CA LEU A 48 4.89 -22.14 -12.07
C LEU A 48 4.55 -21.73 -10.64
N LYS A 49 4.63 -22.68 -9.69
CA LYS A 49 4.42 -22.43 -8.27
C LYS A 49 5.42 -21.39 -7.73
N SER A 50 6.70 -21.53 -8.07
CA SER A 50 7.75 -20.59 -7.69
C SER A 50 7.49 -19.17 -8.21
N ILE A 51 7.09 -19.05 -9.49
CA ILE A 51 6.76 -17.75 -10.10
C ILE A 51 5.60 -17.07 -9.37
N LEU A 52 4.50 -17.80 -9.12
CA LEU A 52 3.31 -17.23 -8.49
C LEU A 52 3.56 -16.84 -7.01
N ILE A 53 4.36 -17.62 -6.28
CA ILE A 53 4.80 -17.27 -4.93
C ILE A 53 5.62 -15.99 -4.97
N THR A 54 6.61 -15.91 -5.86
CA THR A 54 7.48 -14.73 -6.00
C THR A 54 6.68 -13.49 -6.35
N GLN A 55 5.73 -13.60 -7.28
CA GLN A 55 4.82 -12.50 -7.63
C GLN A 55 3.96 -12.05 -6.44
N SER A 56 3.40 -13.00 -5.68
CA SER A 56 2.59 -12.68 -4.51
C SER A 56 3.42 -11.95 -3.44
N ILE A 57 4.64 -12.42 -3.17
CA ILE A 57 5.58 -11.77 -2.24
C ILE A 57 5.97 -10.37 -2.75
N ALA A 58 6.28 -10.22 -4.03
CA ALA A 58 6.63 -8.93 -4.62
C ALA A 58 5.49 -7.91 -4.49
N ILE A 59 4.24 -8.33 -4.70
CA ILE A 59 3.05 -7.49 -4.49
C ILE A 59 2.96 -7.07 -3.01
N MET A 60 3.13 -8.02 -2.07
CA MET A 60 3.09 -7.68 -0.64
C MET A 60 4.19 -6.68 -0.26
N LEU A 61 5.42 -6.89 -0.74
CA LEU A 61 6.55 -5.99 -0.48
C LEU A 61 6.38 -4.60 -1.11
N TYR A 62 5.65 -4.49 -2.22
CA TYR A 62 5.31 -3.21 -2.83
C TYR A 62 4.18 -2.49 -2.10
N VAL A 63 3.14 -3.22 -1.68
CA VAL A 63 1.92 -2.64 -1.09
C VAL A 63 2.13 -2.26 0.37
N LEU A 64 2.92 -3.01 1.14
CA LEU A 64 3.12 -2.76 2.57
C LEU A 64 3.72 -1.37 2.86
N PRO A 65 4.84 -0.94 2.23
CA PRO A 65 5.41 0.38 2.46
C PRO A 65 4.48 1.50 1.99
N ARG A 66 3.75 1.26 0.90
CA ARG A 66 2.77 2.21 0.36
C ARG A 66 1.59 2.41 1.32
N LEU A 67 1.10 1.33 1.93
CA LEU A 67 0.04 1.39 2.94
C LEU A 67 0.50 2.18 4.18
N VAL A 68 1.73 1.92 4.66
CA VAL A 68 2.33 2.67 5.77
C VAL A 68 2.42 4.15 5.46
N MET A 69 2.91 4.50 4.26
CA MET A 69 2.99 5.89 3.81
C MET A 69 1.61 6.56 3.76
N LEU A 70 0.60 5.90 3.21
CA LEU A 70 -0.77 6.44 3.15
C LEU A 70 -1.36 6.64 4.53
N PHE A 71 -1.15 5.68 5.45
CA PHE A 71 -1.56 5.80 6.84
C PHE A 71 -0.92 7.01 7.50
N GLN A 72 0.38 7.20 7.31
CA GLN A 72 1.10 8.36 7.84
C GLN A 72 0.53 9.68 7.30
N LYS A 73 0.30 9.80 5.98
CA LYS A 73 -0.34 10.98 5.36
C LYS A 73 -1.72 11.26 5.96
N PHE A 74 -2.49 10.21 6.22
CA PHE A 74 -3.81 10.32 6.82
C PHE A 74 -3.74 10.84 8.27
N THR A 75 -2.82 10.32 9.08
CA THR A 75 -2.64 10.74 10.48
C THR A 75 -1.96 12.10 10.65
N SER A 76 -1.10 12.50 9.70
CA SER A 76 -0.35 13.76 9.78
C SER A 76 -1.18 14.99 9.40
N GLY A 77 -2.42 14.79 8.94
CA GLY A 77 -3.27 15.90 8.54
C GLY A 77 -2.93 16.49 7.16
N ASP A 78 -2.02 15.87 6.40
CA ASP A 78 -1.55 16.36 5.11
C ASP A 78 -1.57 15.26 4.03
N PRO A 79 -2.66 15.16 3.25
CA PRO A 79 -2.79 14.16 2.19
C PRO A 79 -1.83 14.41 1.02
N PHE A 80 -1.27 15.63 0.91
CA PHE A 80 -0.37 16.03 -0.17
C PHE A 80 1.11 15.91 0.20
N ALA A 81 1.41 15.50 1.44
CA ALA A 81 2.78 15.31 1.90
C ALA A 81 3.54 14.39 0.92
N PRO A 82 4.72 14.80 0.44
CA PRO A 82 5.46 14.03 -0.54
C PRO A 82 6.04 12.76 0.13
N ALA A 83 6.02 11.66 -0.62
CA ALA A 83 6.35 10.31 -0.14
C ALA A 83 7.74 10.20 0.51
N ASN A 84 8.70 10.93 -0.03
CA ASN A 84 10.08 10.97 0.46
C ASN A 84 10.20 11.54 1.88
N VAL A 85 9.39 12.55 2.23
CA VAL A 85 9.39 13.16 3.56
C VAL A 85 8.75 12.21 4.58
N VAL A 86 7.68 11.53 4.18
CA VAL A 86 6.96 10.56 5.03
C VAL A 86 7.84 9.34 5.36
N LEU A 87 8.56 8.79 4.39
CA LEU A 87 9.47 7.66 4.59
C LEU A 87 10.69 8.02 5.46
N GLN A 88 11.23 9.24 5.35
CA GLN A 88 12.35 9.69 6.21
C GLN A 88 11.94 9.85 7.68
N ILE A 89 10.69 10.23 7.95
CA ILE A 89 10.16 10.31 9.32
C ILE A 89 10.01 8.89 9.91
N ALA A 90 9.59 7.92 9.10
CA ALA A 90 9.48 6.52 9.51
C ALA A 90 10.83 5.85 9.82
N GLN A 91 11.92 6.29 9.18
CA GLN A 91 13.29 5.78 9.42
C GLN A 91 14.00 6.44 10.62
N LYS A 92 13.38 7.46 11.23
CA LYS A 92 13.98 8.22 12.34
C LYS A 92 13.63 7.65 13.73
N TYR A 93 12.83 6.59 13.76
CA TYR A 93 12.48 5.78 14.93
C TYR A 93 12.85 4.32 14.68
#